data_AF-A0A7T0KCZ5-F1
#
_entry.id   AF-A0A7T0KCZ5-F1
#
_cell.length_a   1.000
_cell.length_b   1.000
_cell.length_c   1.000
_cell.angle_alpha   90.00
_cell.angle_beta   90.00
_cell.angle_gamma   90.00
#
_symmetry.space_group_name_H-M   'P 1'
#
loop_
_entity.id
_entity.type
_entity.pdbx_description
1 polymer ?
#
loop_
_entity_poly.entity_id
_entity_poly.type
_entity_poly.pdbx_seq_one_letter_code
_entity_poly.pdbx_strand_id
1 'polypeptide(L)' 'MKTAIFCCLFLAFVLVVRAVTHKLCGDTKCSPAQDCQDDKCVCSPIRCMILCPNGFKVDENGCEYPCTCA' A
#
# COMPACT_ATOMS: atom_id res chain seq x y z
N MET A 1 15.13 39.14 2.35
CA MET A 1 13.98 38.67 3.17
C MET A 1 12.96 37.86 2.38
N LYS A 2 12.50 38.30 1.20
CA LYS A 2 11.49 37.58 0.40
C LYS A 2 11.92 36.17 -0.07
N THR A 3 13.19 36.00 -0.46
CA THR A 3 13.74 34.70 -0.92
C THR A 3 13.69 33.60 0.14
N ALA A 4 13.89 33.95 1.43
CA ALA A 4 13.81 32.99 2.53
C ALA A 4 12.36 32.53 2.80
N ILE A 5 11.39 33.44 2.66
CA ILE A 5 9.97 33.14 2.84
C ILE A 5 9.47 32.17 1.75
N PHE A 6 9.83 32.41 0.49
CA PHE A 6 9.50 31.49 -0.61
C PHE A 6 10.10 30.10 -0.41
N CYS A 7 11.35 30.02 0.07
CA CYS A 7 12.00 28.75 0.39
C CYS A 7 11.25 27.98 1.49
N CYS A 8 10.88 28.67 2.58
CA CYS A 8 10.13 28.04 3.69
C CYS A 8 8.75 27.53 3.26
N LEU A 9 8.01 28.30 2.46
CA LEU A 9 6.70 27.87 1.95
C LEU A 9 6.81 26.66 1.02
N PHE A 10 7.81 26.64 0.15
CA PHE A 10 8.06 25.51 -0.75
C PHE A 10 8.45 24.24 0.03
N LEU A 11 9.33 24.36 1.04
CA LEU A 11 9.70 23.24 1.91
C LEU A 11 8.50 22.72 2.71
N ALA A 12 7.67 23.60 3.26
CA ALA A 12 6.45 23.22 3.97
C ALA A 12 5.47 22.48 3.03
N PHE A 13 5.27 22.98 1.80
CA PHE A 13 4.45 22.32 0.80
C PHE A 13 4.99 20.93 0.42
N VAL A 14 6.30 20.80 0.19
CA VAL A 14 6.94 19.50 -0.11
C VAL A 14 6.78 18.51 1.04
N LEU A 15 6.91 18.95 2.30
CA LEU A 15 6.69 18.09 3.46
C LEU A 15 5.23 17.62 3.57
N VAL A 16 4.27 18.51 3.34
CA VAL A 16 2.84 18.19 3.30
C VAL A 16 2.53 17.19 2.18
N VAL A 17 3.02 17.45 0.97
CA VAL A 17 2.83 16.55 -0.17
C VAL A 17 3.45 15.17 0.11
N ARG A 18 4.68 15.11 0.64
CA ARG A 18 5.32 13.83 1.00
C ARG A 18 4.49 13.03 2.00
N ALA A 19 3.92 13.68 3.02
CA ALA A 19 3.06 13.02 4.00
C ALA A 19 1.78 12.43 3.36
N VAL A 20 1.25 13.06 2.31
CA VAL A 20 -0.02 12.66 1.67
C VAL A 20 0.17 11.74 0.44
N THR A 21 1.37 11.71 -0.17
CA THR A 21 1.65 10.88 -1.35
C THR A 21 1.88 9.40 -1.05
N HIS A 22 1.94 8.98 0.21
CA HIS A 22 1.98 7.55 0.52
C HIS A 22 0.64 6.94 0.06
N LYS A 23 0.71 5.89 -0.78
CA LYS A 23 -0.44 5.20 -1.37
C LYS A 23 -1.24 4.51 -0.26
N LEU A 24 -2.09 5.29 0.40
CA LEU A 24 -3.03 4.83 1.42
C LEU A 24 -4.29 4.30 0.73
N CYS A 25 -4.95 3.36 1.40
CA CYS A 25 -6.30 2.92 1.14
C CYS A 25 -7.14 3.38 2.33
N GLY A 26 -7.98 4.41 2.11
CA GLY A 26 -8.52 5.20 3.21
C GLY A 26 -7.39 5.75 4.09
N ASP A 27 -7.42 5.42 5.39
CA ASP A 27 -6.43 5.89 6.38
C ASP A 27 -5.29 4.87 6.64
N THR A 28 -5.25 3.75 5.92
CA THR A 28 -4.33 2.65 6.20
C THR A 28 -3.56 2.18 4.97
N LYS A 29 -2.46 1.46 5.17
CA LYS A 29 -1.74 0.76 4.09
C LYS A 29 -2.11 -0.72 4.13
N CYS A 30 -2.53 -1.27 3.00
CA CYS A 30 -2.84 -2.69 2.88
C CYS A 30 -1.59 -3.57 2.88
N SER A 31 -1.75 -4.85 3.24
CA SER A 31 -0.70 -5.85 3.14
C SER A 31 -0.37 -6.19 1.67
N PRO A 32 0.75 -6.89 1.38
CA PRO A 32 1.08 -7.30 0.02
C PRO A 32 0.09 -8.27 -0.64
N ALA A 33 -0.78 -8.93 0.13
CA ALA A 33 -1.78 -9.89 -0.37
C ALA A 33 -3.17 -9.27 -0.54
N GLN A 34 -3.29 -7.95 -0.35
CA GLN A 34 -4.55 -7.21 -0.38
C GLN A 34 -4.56 -6.17 -1.50
N ASP A 35 -5.75 -5.94 -2.04
CA ASP A 35 -6.07 -4.85 -2.96
C ASP A 35 -6.90 -3.78 -2.24
N CYS A 36 -6.86 -2.54 -2.74
CA CYS A 36 -7.68 -1.44 -2.21
C CYS A 36 -8.99 -1.35 -2.99
N GLN A 37 -10.12 -1.53 -2.31
CA GLN A 37 -11.45 -1.43 -2.88
C GLN A 37 -12.36 -0.65 -1.91
N ASP A 38 -13.00 0.43 -2.40
CA ASP A 38 -13.90 1.28 -1.61
C ASP A 38 -13.32 1.71 -0.26
N ASP A 39 -12.08 2.23 -0.28
CA ASP A 39 -11.29 2.64 0.90
C ASP A 39 -11.05 1.54 1.94
N LYS A 40 -11.18 0.27 1.55
CA LYS A 40 -10.94 -0.89 2.41
C LYS A 40 -9.93 -1.84 1.77
N CYS A 41 -9.09 -2.42 2.61
CA CYS A 41 -8.20 -3.50 2.21
C CYS A 41 -8.99 -4.81 2.13
N VAL A 42 -9.01 -5.42 0.96
CA VAL A 42 -9.67 -6.71 0.69
C VAL A 42 -8.63 -7.69 0.16
N CYS A 43 -8.77 -8.98 0.45
CA CYS A 43 -7.83 -9.97 -0.08
C CYS A 43 -7.88 -9.96 -1.62
N SER A 44 -6.70 -10.02 -2.26
CA SER A 44 -6.64 -10.05 -3.71
C SER A 44 -7.32 -11.33 -4.24
N PRO A 45 -8.14 -11.25 -5.30
CA PRO A 45 -8.78 -12.42 -5.90
C PRO A 45 -7.85 -13.16 -6.89
N ILE A 46 -6.66 -12.60 -7.19
CA ILE A 46 -5.77 -13.13 -8.22
C ILE A 46 -4.92 -14.27 -7.67
N ARG A 47 -4.84 -15.37 -8.41
CA ARG A 47 -3.89 -16.47 -8.16
C ARG A 47 -3.16 -16.84 -9.45
N CYS A 48 -1.85 -17.01 -9.35
CA CYS A 48 -1.06 -17.63 -10.39
C CYS A 48 -1.46 -19.10 -10.57
N MET A 49 -1.42 -19.58 -11.81
CA MET A 49 -1.69 -20.98 -12.14
C MET A 49 -0.47 -21.87 -11.83
N ILE A 50 -0.13 -21.99 -10.54
CA ILE A 50 0.93 -22.85 -10.04
C ILE A 50 0.37 -23.91 -9.10
N LEU A 51 0.99 -25.09 -9.08
CA LEU A 51 0.65 -26.14 -8.12
C LEU A 51 1.42 -25.90 -6.82
N CYS A 52 0.70 -25.65 -5.74
CA CYS A 52 1.27 -25.58 -4.39
C CYS A 52 0.76 -26.78 -3.56
N PRO A 53 1.61 -27.79 -3.25
CA PRO A 53 1.18 -29.00 -2.52
C PRO A 53 0.58 -28.71 -1.14
N ASN A 54 1.03 -27.64 -0.49
CA ASN A 54 0.58 -27.21 0.83
C ASN A 54 -0.35 -25.98 0.78
N GLY A 55 -0.82 -25.59 -0.41
CA GLY A 55 -1.58 -24.36 -0.62
C GLY A 55 -0.72 -23.09 -0.73
N PHE A 56 -1.39 -21.95 -0.90
CA PHE A 56 -0.74 -20.65 -1.03
C PHE A 56 -0.30 -20.12 0.33
N LYS A 57 0.76 -19.30 0.34
CA LYS A 57 1.23 -18.59 1.53
C LYS A 57 0.14 -17.63 2.00
N VAL A 58 -0.12 -17.61 3.30
CA VAL A 58 -1.12 -16.73 3.94
C VAL A 58 -0.39 -15.68 4.79
N ASP A 59 -0.88 -14.44 4.77
CA ASP A 59 -0.37 -13.36 5.63
C ASP A 59 -1.10 -13.29 6.98
N GLU A 60 -0.71 -12.32 7.83
CA GLU A 60 -1.33 -12.11 9.14
C GLU A 60 -2.82 -11.68 9.08
N ASN A 61 -3.30 -11.24 7.92
CA ASN A 61 -4.68 -10.84 7.69
C ASN A 61 -5.54 -12.00 7.16
N GLY A 62 -4.95 -13.19 6.97
CA GLY A 62 -5.64 -14.34 6.39
C GLY A 62 -5.76 -14.31 4.87
N CYS A 63 -5.05 -13.41 4.19
CA CYS A 63 -5.07 -13.31 2.73
C CYS A 63 -3.95 -14.15 2.10
N GLU A 64 -4.25 -14.88 1.03
CA GLU A 64 -3.24 -15.64 0.31
C GLU A 64 -2.45 -14.76 -0.67
N TYR A 65 -1.14 -14.99 -0.75
CA TYR A 65 -0.30 -14.36 -1.76
C TYR A 65 -0.66 -14.87 -3.16
N PRO A 66 -0.66 -14.00 -4.18
CA PRO A 66 -1.12 -14.38 -5.52
C PRO A 66 -0.27 -15.47 -6.16
N CYS A 67 1.04 -15.51 -5.88
CA CYS A 67 1.99 -16.36 -6.60
C CYS A 67 3.07 -16.96 -5.70
N THR A 68 2.75 -17.24 -4.44
CA THR A 68 3.71 -17.77 -3.46
C THR A 68 3.11 -18.96 -2.73
N CYS A 69 3.78 -20.11 -2.75
CA CYS A 69 3.39 -21.29 -1.97
C CYS A 69 3.83 -21.14 -0.50
N ALA A 70 3.14 -21.84 0.40
CA ALA A 70 3.44 -21.87 1.84
C ALA A 70 4.80 -22.52 2.15
#